data_AF-A0A176TIY4-F1
#
_entry.id   AF-A0A176TIY4-F1
#
_cell.length_a   1.000
_cell.length_b   1.000
_cell.length_c   1.000
_cell.angle_alpha   90.00
_cell.angle_beta   90.00
_cell.angle_gamma   90.00
#
_symmetry.space_group_name_H-M   'P 1'
#
loop_
_entity.id
_entity.type
_entity.pdbx_description
1 polymer ?
#
loop_
_entity_poly.entity_id
_entity_poly.type
_entity_poly.pdbx_seq_one_letter_code
_entity_poly.pdbx_strand_id
1 'polypeptide(L)' 'MPATDRIQVRIDAAIKKRAEEKLREKGFTISEFTRMILADVANNKLTVRIETANNQVNASLAEVVKRY' A
#
# COMPACT_ATOMS: atom_id res chain seq x y z
N MET A 1 15.11 -6.55 -26.61
CA MET A 1 14.09 -7.23 -25.78
C MET A 1 13.76 -6.29 -24.64
N PRO A 2 12.49 -6.02 -24.30
CA PRO A 2 12.19 -5.22 -23.11
C PRO A 2 12.76 -5.95 -21.90
N ALA A 3 13.58 -5.27 -21.11
CA ALA A 3 14.15 -5.83 -19.88
C ALA A 3 13.01 -6.11 -18.91
N THR A 4 12.76 -7.38 -18.61
CA THR A 4 11.78 -7.77 -17.60
C THR A 4 12.49 -7.94 -16.27
N ASP A 5 12.33 -6.96 -15.38
CA ASP A 5 12.84 -7.06 -14.02
C ASP A 5 11.89 -7.86 -13.12
N ARG A 6 12.46 -8.73 -12.28
CA ARG A 6 11.71 -9.59 -11.36
C ARG A 6 11.62 -8.95 -9.97
N ILE A 7 10.40 -8.81 -9.46
CA ILE A 7 10.14 -8.36 -8.09
C ILE A 7 9.99 -9.58 -7.18
N GLN A 8 10.76 -9.62 -6.09
CA GLN A 8 10.63 -10.61 -5.03
C GLN A 8 10.49 -9.90 -3.69
N VAL A 9 9.45 -10.26 -2.92
CA VAL A 9 9.16 -9.63 -1.62
C VAL A 9 8.85 -10.73 -0.60
N ARG A 10 9.39 -10.57 0.61
CA ARG A 10 9.02 -11.40 1.75
C ARG A 10 7.82 -10.77 2.45
N ILE A 11 6.77 -11.55 2.66
CA ILE A 11 5.54 -11.13 3.34
C ILE A 11 5.05 -12.28 4.20
N ASP A 12 4.40 -11.95 5.31
CA ASP A 12 3.72 -12.93 6.15
C ASP A 12 2.69 -13.73 5.35
N ALA A 13 2.66 -15.05 5.56
CA ALA A 13 1.82 -15.96 4.78
C ALA A 13 0.32 -15.69 4.98
N ALA A 14 -0.10 -15.33 6.20
CA ALA A 14 -1.49 -15.04 6.50
C ALA A 14 -1.91 -13.68 5.94
N ILE A 15 -1.02 -12.69 5.88
CA ILE A 15 -1.28 -11.42 5.19
C ILE A 15 -1.40 -11.66 3.68
N LYS A 16 -0.47 -12.42 3.09
CA LYS A 16 -0.49 -12.76 1.66
C LYS A 16 -1.82 -13.40 1.26
N LYS A 17 -2.26 -14.41 2.01
CA LYS A 17 -3.51 -15.13 1.72
C LYS A 17 -4.72 -14.20 1.76
N ARG A 18 -4.84 -13.36 2.80
CA ARG A 18 -5.93 -12.38 2.91
C ARG A 18 -5.91 -11.35 1.78
N ALA A 19 -4.73 -10.92 1.35
CA ALA A 19 -4.60 -10.00 0.22
C ALA A 19 -5.04 -10.67 -1.10
N GLU A 20 -4.64 -11.92 -1.31
CA GLU A 20 -5.02 -12.70 -2.49
C GLU A 20 -6.52 -12.88 -2.60
N GLU A 21 -7.20 -13.23 -1.51
CA GLU A 21 -8.66 -13.37 -1.46
C GLU A 21 -9.37 -12.06 -1.85
N LYS A 22 -8.97 -10.93 -1.23
CA LYS A 22 -9.55 -9.60 -1.52
C LYS A 22 -9.29 -9.11 -2.93
N LEU A 23 -8.12 -9.42 -3.50
CA LEU A 23 -7.79 -9.03 -4.87
C LEU A 23 -8.55 -9.89 -5.87
N ARG A 24 -8.71 -11.18 -5.59
CA ARG A 24 -9.48 -12.11 -6.43
C ARG A 24 -10.96 -11.72 -6.51
N GLU A 25 -11.55 -11.24 -5.41
CA GLU A 25 -12.91 -10.67 -5.43
C GLU A 25 -13.07 -9.52 -6.43
N LYS A 26 -11.98 -8.80 -6.71
CA LYS A 26 -11.94 -7.68 -7.66
C LYS A 26 -11.38 -8.07 -9.03
N GLY A 27 -11.12 -9.36 -9.26
CA GLY A 27 -10.58 -9.87 -10.53
C GLY A 27 -9.08 -9.61 -10.74
N PHE A 28 -8.33 -9.30 -9.68
CA PHE A 28 -6.89 -9.05 -9.77
C PHE A 28 -6.07 -10.15 -9.11
N THR A 29 -4.92 -10.44 -9.70
CA THR A 29 -3.84 -11.16 -9.02
C THR A 29 -2.94 -10.20 -8.24
N ILE A 30 -2.18 -10.72 -7.28
CA ILE A 30 -1.16 -9.94 -6.55
C ILE A 30 -0.20 -9.26 -7.53
N SER A 31 0.27 -9.98 -8.56
CA SER A 31 1.23 -9.47 -9.53
C SER A 31 0.68 -8.31 -10.37
N GLU A 32 -0.59 -8.37 -10.77
CA GLU A 32 -1.25 -7.27 -11.50
C GLU A 32 -1.42 -6.05 -10.61
N PHE A 33 -1.88 -6.25 -9.38
CA PHE A 33 -2.01 -5.18 -8.41
C PHE A 33 -0.67 -4.52 -8.11
N THR A 34 0.40 -5.29 -7.88
CA THR A 34 1.74 -4.76 -7.65
C THR A 34 2.25 -3.95 -8.84
N ARG A 35 2.05 -4.42 -10.08
CA ARG A 35 2.45 -3.65 -11.28
C ARG A 35 1.70 -2.33 -11.39
N MET A 36 0.40 -2.33 -11.14
CA MET A 36 -0.43 -1.13 -11.18
C MET A 36 0.00 -0.12 -10.12
N ILE A 37 0.19 -0.55 -8.86
CA ILE A 37 0.63 0.34 -7.79
C ILE A 37 2.04 0.89 -8.06
N LEU A 38 2.97 0.08 -8.53
CA LEU A 38 4.31 0.55 -8.87
C LEU A 38 4.29 1.56 -10.03
N ALA A 39 3.43 1.35 -11.03
CA ALA A 39 3.22 2.32 -12.09
C ALA A 39 2.61 3.62 -11.56
N ASP A 40 1.64 3.55 -10.65
CA ASP A 40 1.04 4.75 -10.04
C ASP A 40 2.06 5.52 -9.19
N VAL A 41 2.90 4.82 -8.43
CA VAL A 41 4.02 5.43 -7.68
C VAL A 41 4.99 6.13 -8.63
N ALA A 42 5.42 5.46 -9.70
CA ALA A 42 6.34 6.03 -10.68
C ALA A 42 5.77 7.28 -11.37
N ASN A 43 4.45 7.37 -11.49
CA ASN A 43 3.75 8.50 -12.09
C ASN A 43 3.29 9.56 -11.08
N ASN A 44 3.77 9.53 -9.83
CA ASN A 44 3.37 10.44 -8.75
C ASN A 44 1.85 10.48 -8.47
N LYS A 45 1.13 9.38 -8.74
CA LYS A 45 -0.31 9.22 -8.50
C LYS A 45 -0.62 8.38 -7.26
N LEU A 46 0.31 8.31 -6.31
CA LEU A 46 0.15 7.51 -5.11
C LEU A 46 -0.99 8.06 -4.25
N THR A 47 -2.19 7.55 -4.50
CA THR A 47 -3.43 7.95 -3.84
C THR A 47 -3.68 7.13 -2.57
N VAL A 48 -2.84 6.11 -2.34
CA VAL A 48 -2.93 5.25 -1.17
C VAL A 48 -2.33 6.00 0.03
N ARG A 49 -3.12 6.22 1.08
CA ARG A 49 -2.58 6.57 2.40
C ARG A 49 -1.82 5.33 2.92
N ILE A 50 -0.52 5.26 2.65
CA ILE A 50 0.34 4.14 3.07
C ILE A 50 0.60 4.19 4.58
N GLU A 51 0.48 5.36 5.18
CA GLU A 51 0.88 5.58 6.57
C GLU A 51 -0.28 6.14 7.38
N THR A 52 -0.63 5.45 8.46
CA THR A 52 -1.30 6.10 9.59
C THR A 52 -0.33 7.10 10.20
N ALA A 53 -0.85 8.27 10.58
CA ALA A 53 -0.07 9.26 11.31
C ALA A 53 0.67 8.59 12.46
N ASN A 54 1.97 8.85 12.55
CA ASN A 54 2.78 8.32 13.63
C ASN A 54 2.36 8.95 14.97
N ASN A 55 2.86 8.39 16.08
CA ASN A 55 2.46 8.83 17.42
C ASN A 55 2.74 10.32 17.67
N GLN A 56 3.77 10.90 17.04
CA GLN A 56 4.07 12.32 17.16
C GLN A 56 3.01 13.18 16.48
N VAL A 57 2.63 12.85 15.25
CA VAL A 57 1.58 13.58 14.52
C VAL A 57 0.24 13.44 15.24
N ASN A 58 -0.09 12.25 15.76
CA ASN A 58 -1.31 12.04 16.54
C ASN A 58 -1.31 12.85 17.85
N ALA A 59 -0.17 12.95 18.54
CA ALA A 59 -0.04 13.76 19.75
C ALA A 59 -0.23 15.25 19.44
N SER A 60 0.38 15.77 18.37
CA SER A 60 0.19 17.16 17.95
C SER A 60 -1.25 17.48 17.56
N LEU A 61 -1.94 16.56 16.86
CA LEU A 61 -3.36 16.72 16.55
C LEU A 61 -4.23 16.72 17.82
N ALA A 62 -3.92 15.85 18.80
CA ALA A 62 -4.64 15.81 20.06
C ALA A 62 -4.48 17.09 20.89
N GLU A 63 -3.30 17.73 20.85
CA GLU A 63 -3.10 19.02 21.51
C GLU A 63 -3.92 20.15 20.88
N VAL A 64 -4.04 20.18 19.55
CA VAL A 64 -4.86 21.18 18.84
C VAL A 64 -6.35 21.00 19.15
N VAL A 65 -6.84 19.75 19.18
CA VAL A 65 -8.25 19.43 19.48
C VAL A 65 -8.61 19.75 20.93
N LYS A 66 -7.69 19.58 21.90
CA LYS A 66 -7.92 19.92 23.32
C LYS A 66 -7.97 21.43 23.60
N ARG A 67 -7.57 22.26 22.65
CA ARG A 67 -7.41 23.72 22.84
C ARG A 67 -8.65 24.53 22.38
N TYR A 68 -9.67 23.84 21.87
CA TYR A 68 -11.04 24.34 21.65
C TYR A 68 -11.99 23.68 22.64
#